data_AF-A0A561CFD2-F1
#
_entry.id   AF-A0A561CFD2-F1
#
_cell.length_a   1.000
_cell.length_b   1.000
_cell.length_c   1.000
_cell.angle_alpha   90.00
_cell.angle_beta   90.00
_cell.angle_gamma   90.00
#
_symmetry.space_group_name_H-M   'P 1'
#
loop_
_entity.id
_entity.type
_entity.pdbx_description
1 polymer ?
#
loop_
_entity_poly.entity_id
_entity_poly.type
_entity_poly.pdbx_seq_one_letter_code
_entity_poly.pdbx_strand_id
1 'polypeptide(L)'
;MIPEEPYAQRKDNGVFNPIRLALNKQQTIPSTKKVIPFQDYETGVLQYGNANPASKDFDSLTDISMSKDKKVIEGRIAWQLLNVKDPSLKEVMGDIWKQGLSSSVETSGIRAAVVTTEKGSVQQTIPKTVKGQLKQEGSLFYNWKTWDHPEFYERLKRSYEIMQKTFQTK
;
A
#
# COMPACT_ATOMS: atom_id res chain seq x y z
N MET A 1 14.13 17.44 -12.73
CA MET A 1 13.12 18.04 -11.81
C MET A 1 11.79 17.35 -12.09
N ILE A 2 10.94 17.11 -11.09
CA ILE A 2 9.62 16.51 -11.31
C ILE A 2 8.75 17.57 -12.02
N PRO A 3 8.06 17.25 -13.12
CA PRO A 3 7.14 18.19 -13.76
C PRO A 3 6.07 18.68 -12.78
N GLU A 4 5.70 19.96 -12.87
CA GLU A 4 4.55 20.47 -12.13
C GLU A 4 3.26 19.98 -12.78
N GLU A 5 2.31 19.54 -11.95
CA GLU A 5 0.98 19.12 -12.38
C GLU A 5 -0.05 20.17 -11.94
N PRO A 6 -0.48 21.10 -12.83
CA PRO A 6 -1.31 22.24 -12.45
C PRO A 6 -2.65 21.83 -11.81
N TYR A 7 -3.16 20.65 -12.18
CA TYR A 7 -4.40 20.12 -11.63
C TYR A 7 -4.27 19.73 -10.14
N ALA A 8 -3.06 19.47 -9.64
CA ALA A 8 -2.84 18.94 -8.29
C ALA A 8 -3.29 19.91 -7.19
N GLN A 9 -3.32 21.21 -7.47
CA GLN A 9 -3.77 22.24 -6.52
C GLN A 9 -5.31 22.27 -6.37
N ARG A 10 -6.05 21.70 -7.33
CA ARG A 10 -7.51 21.70 -7.32
C ARG A 10 -8.01 20.50 -6.51
N LYS A 11 -8.59 20.77 -5.34
CA LYS A 11 -9.29 19.75 -4.53
C LYS A 11 -10.46 19.15 -5.32
N ASP A 12 -10.72 17.86 -5.08
CA ASP A 12 -11.84 17.09 -5.65
C ASP A 12 -11.93 17.16 -7.19
N ASN A 13 -10.77 17.17 -7.87
CA ASN A 13 -10.67 17.21 -9.33
C ASN A 13 -10.97 15.86 -10.03
N GLY A 14 -11.21 14.79 -9.27
CA GLY A 14 -11.50 13.45 -9.81
C GLY A 14 -10.29 12.71 -10.39
N VAL A 15 -9.08 13.28 -10.29
CA VAL A 15 -7.85 12.67 -10.76
C VAL A 15 -7.24 11.82 -9.65
N PHE A 16 -7.07 10.52 -9.91
CA PHE A 16 -6.34 9.63 -9.03
C PHE A 16 -4.84 9.92 -9.12
N ASN A 17 -4.20 10.19 -7.97
CA ASN A 17 -2.77 10.43 -7.89
C ASN A 17 -2.11 9.18 -7.28
N PRO A 18 -1.37 8.38 -8.07
CA PRO A 18 -0.67 7.24 -7.52
C PRO A 18 0.38 7.69 -6.50
N ILE A 19 0.57 6.89 -5.45
CA ILE A 19 1.71 7.09 -4.54
C ILE A 19 2.95 6.59 -5.28
N ARG A 20 4.05 7.35 -5.17
CA ARG A 20 5.27 7.05 -5.90
C ARG A 20 6.47 7.07 -4.96
N LEU A 21 7.32 6.06 -5.06
CA LEU A 21 8.58 5.99 -4.36
C LEU A 21 9.65 6.65 -5.22
N ALA A 22 10.26 7.73 -4.73
CA ALA A 22 11.44 8.31 -5.36
C ALA A 22 12.64 7.35 -5.22
N LEU A 23 13.16 6.84 -6.33
CA LEU A 23 14.30 5.93 -6.37
C LEU A 23 15.62 6.70 -6.30
N ASN A 24 15.66 7.88 -6.92
CA ASN A 24 16.80 8.79 -6.85
C ASN A 24 16.36 10.24 -7.09
N LYS A 25 17.25 11.18 -6.75
CA LYS A 25 17.17 12.56 -7.23
C LYS A 25 17.92 12.66 -8.56
N GLN A 26 17.60 13.68 -9.36
CA GLN A 26 18.44 14.00 -10.53
C GLN A 26 19.86 14.29 -10.05
N GLN A 27 20.84 13.64 -10.67
CA GLN A 27 22.25 13.71 -10.30
C GLN A 27 23.10 13.96 -11.54
N THR A 28 24.17 14.75 -11.40
CA THR A 28 25.18 14.92 -12.43
C THR A 28 26.49 14.32 -11.94
N ILE A 29 27.01 13.31 -12.63
CA ILE A 29 28.27 12.68 -12.29
C ILE A 29 29.40 13.69 -12.58
N PRO A 30 30.21 14.12 -11.59
CA PRO A 30 31.18 15.20 -11.80
C PRO A 30 32.25 14.91 -12.84
N SER A 31 32.72 13.66 -12.91
CA SER A 31 33.80 13.21 -13.80
C SER A 31 33.37 13.04 -15.25
N THR A 32 32.19 12.48 -15.49
CA THR A 32 31.69 12.20 -16.86
C THR A 32 30.71 13.24 -17.35
N LYS A 33 30.28 14.18 -16.49
CA LYS A 33 29.17 15.13 -16.72
C LYS A 33 27.84 14.47 -17.10
N LYS A 34 27.73 13.14 -16.95
CA LYS A 34 26.51 12.40 -17.25
C LYS A 34 25.41 12.81 -16.28
N VAL A 35 24.25 13.17 -16.83
CA VAL A 35 23.03 13.45 -16.04
C VAL A 35 22.25 12.15 -15.88
N ILE A 36 22.05 11.73 -14.64
CA ILE A 36 21.10 10.69 -14.25
C ILE A 36 19.79 11.41 -13.89
N PRO A 37 18.69 11.18 -14.62
CA PRO A 37 17.42 11.84 -14.34
C PRO A 37 16.84 11.37 -13.00
N PHE A 38 15.84 12.10 -12.50
CA PHE A 38 14.98 11.62 -11.43
C PHE A 38 14.24 10.37 -11.90
N GLN A 39 14.13 9.37 -11.02
CA GLN A 39 13.41 8.14 -11.25
C GLN A 39 12.53 7.86 -10.04
N ASP A 40 11.34 7.35 -10.34
CA ASP A 40 10.33 6.96 -9.39
C ASP A 40 9.74 5.60 -9.78
N TYR A 41 9.00 5.03 -8.84
CA TYR A 41 8.26 3.80 -9.03
C TYR A 41 6.86 3.98 -8.46
N GLU A 42 5.84 3.59 -9.22
CA GLU A 42 4.46 3.60 -8.76
C GLU A 42 4.25 2.54 -7.69
N THR A 43 3.91 2.98 -6.48
CA THR A 43 3.55 2.10 -5.38
C THR A 43 2.03 1.93 -5.34
N GLY A 44 1.58 0.78 -4.84
CA GLY A 44 0.16 0.48 -4.70
C GLY A 44 -0.47 -0.26 -5.89
N VAL A 45 0.31 -0.63 -6.92
CA VAL A 45 -0.10 -1.68 -7.86
C VAL A 45 -0.06 -3.02 -7.14
N LEU A 46 -1.23 -3.50 -6.71
CA LEU A 46 -1.35 -4.71 -5.91
C LEU A 46 -1.11 -5.97 -6.75
N GLN A 47 -0.23 -6.84 -6.29
CA GLN A 47 0.06 -8.10 -6.96
C GLN A 47 -0.92 -9.21 -6.52
N TYR A 48 -1.64 -9.79 -7.48
CA TYR A 48 -2.46 -10.98 -7.24
C TYR A 48 -1.61 -12.24 -7.22
N GLY A 49 -1.84 -13.12 -6.25
CA GLY A 49 -1.05 -14.34 -6.14
C GLY A 49 -1.44 -15.22 -4.95
N ASN A 50 -0.45 -15.95 -4.43
CA ASN A 50 -0.60 -16.87 -3.31
C ASN A 50 0.44 -16.58 -2.22
N ALA A 51 -0.02 -16.06 -1.08
CA ALA A 51 0.85 -15.71 0.04
C ALA A 51 1.04 -16.86 1.05
N ASN A 52 0.58 -18.08 0.77
CA ASN A 52 0.72 -19.23 1.67
C ASN A 52 2.12 -19.87 1.54
N PRO A 53 2.99 -19.79 2.58
CA PRO A 53 4.35 -20.32 2.51
C PRO A 53 4.45 -21.82 2.24
N ALA A 54 3.40 -22.59 2.53
CA ALA A 54 3.33 -24.04 2.27
C ALA A 54 2.96 -24.38 0.82
N SER A 55 2.53 -23.41 0.01
CA SER A 55 2.04 -23.64 -1.35
C SER A 55 3.17 -23.61 -2.39
N LYS A 56 3.16 -24.49 -3.40
CA LYS A 56 4.23 -24.53 -4.42
C LYS A 56 4.39 -23.22 -5.20
N ASP A 57 3.28 -22.53 -5.43
CA ASP A 57 3.12 -21.22 -6.10
C ASP A 57 3.24 -20.03 -5.13
N PHE A 58 3.77 -20.21 -3.91
CA PHE A 58 3.96 -19.13 -2.95
C PHE A 58 4.81 -17.99 -3.52
N ASP A 59 4.28 -16.78 -3.41
CA ASP A 59 4.99 -15.53 -3.66
C ASP A 59 4.83 -14.59 -2.45
N SER A 60 5.95 -14.23 -1.83
CA SER A 60 5.99 -13.29 -0.71
C SER A 60 5.59 -11.87 -1.07
N LEU A 61 5.55 -11.53 -2.36
CA LEU A 61 5.13 -10.23 -2.88
C LEU A 61 3.63 -10.16 -3.17
N THR A 62 2.87 -11.22 -2.90
CA THR A 62 1.41 -11.23 -3.07
C THR A 62 0.75 -10.23 -2.11
N ASP A 63 0.04 -9.24 -2.66
CA ASP A 63 -0.76 -8.29 -1.89
C ASP A 63 -2.23 -8.70 -1.79
N ILE A 64 -2.78 -9.29 -2.85
CA ILE A 64 -4.19 -9.70 -2.92
C ILE A 64 -4.32 -11.16 -3.35
N SER A 65 -5.23 -11.88 -2.72
CA SER A 65 -5.54 -13.26 -3.09
C SER A 65 -7.02 -13.56 -2.88
N MET A 66 -7.52 -14.57 -3.58
CA MET A 66 -8.88 -15.04 -3.43
C MET A 66 -8.86 -16.54 -3.12
N SER A 67 -9.69 -16.96 -2.18
CA SER A 67 -9.84 -18.37 -1.83
C SER A 67 -10.33 -19.19 -3.04
N LYS A 68 -10.02 -20.49 -3.05
CA LYS A 68 -10.41 -21.39 -4.15
C LYS A 68 -11.92 -21.42 -4.41
N ASP A 69 -12.72 -21.30 -3.34
CA ASP A 69 -14.18 -21.24 -3.40
C ASP A 69 -14.73 -19.83 -3.70
N LYS A 70 -13.83 -18.84 -3.90
CA LYS A 70 -14.13 -17.44 -4.22
C LYS A 70 -14.96 -16.70 -3.17
N LYS A 71 -14.98 -17.19 -1.93
CA LYS A 71 -15.76 -16.58 -0.83
C LYS A 71 -14.96 -15.62 0.02
N VAL A 72 -13.64 -15.69 -0.02
CA VAL A 72 -12.74 -14.86 0.79
C VAL A 72 -11.76 -14.15 -0.11
N ILE A 73 -11.61 -12.85 0.10
CA ILE A 73 -10.54 -12.04 -0.46
C ILE A 73 -9.64 -11.64 0.70
N GLU A 74 -8.36 -11.97 0.61
CA GLU A 74 -7.33 -11.44 1.52
C GLU A 74 -6.60 -10.32 0.79
N GLY A 75 -6.47 -9.16 1.44
CA GLY A 75 -5.72 -8.02 0.96
C GLY A 75 -4.72 -7.54 2.02
N ARG A 76 -3.52 -7.21 1.58
CA ARG A 76 -2.42 -6.69 2.40
C ARG A 76 -2.04 -5.33 1.85
N ILE A 77 -2.27 -4.29 2.63
CA ILE A 77 -1.96 -2.92 2.25
C ILE A 77 -0.94 -2.39 3.24
N ALA A 78 0.22 -1.95 2.74
CA ALA A 78 1.23 -1.33 3.57
C ALA A 78 0.71 -0.02 4.18
N TRP A 79 1.01 0.23 5.45
CA TRP A 79 0.62 1.45 6.17
C TRP A 79 0.93 2.75 5.42
N GLN A 80 2.11 2.80 4.78
CA GLN A 80 2.55 3.97 4.01
C GLN A 80 1.65 4.26 2.79
N LEU A 81 1.00 3.24 2.21
CA LEU A 81 0.03 3.43 1.11
C LEU A 81 -1.29 4.07 1.59
N LEU A 82 -1.52 4.07 2.91
CA LEU A 82 -2.67 4.73 3.55
C LEU A 82 -2.27 6.06 4.19
N ASN A 83 -1.09 6.60 3.86
CA ASN A 83 -0.50 7.80 4.46
C ASN A 83 -0.32 7.71 5.99
N VAL A 84 -0.24 6.50 6.54
CA VAL A 84 0.05 6.27 7.95
C VAL A 84 1.56 6.43 8.16
N LYS A 85 1.94 7.38 9.02
CA LYS A 85 3.32 7.72 9.35
C LYS A 85 3.87 6.80 10.43
N ASP A 86 3.12 6.69 11.52
CA ASP A 86 3.42 5.83 12.64
C ASP A 86 2.16 5.05 13.05
N PRO A 87 2.03 3.79 12.62
CA PRO A 87 0.87 2.98 12.99
C PRO A 87 0.86 2.67 14.50
N SER A 88 2.00 2.70 15.19
CA SER A 88 2.11 2.41 16.62
C SER A 88 1.42 3.46 17.50
N LEU A 89 1.40 4.71 17.01
CA LEU A 89 0.74 5.86 17.64
C LEU A 89 -0.54 6.30 16.91
N LYS A 90 -0.97 5.58 15.87
CA LYS A 90 -2.09 5.96 14.98
C LYS A 90 -1.89 7.30 14.28
N GLU A 91 -0.65 7.63 13.98
CA GLU A 91 -0.29 8.87 13.34
C GLU A 91 -0.42 8.76 11.81
N VAL A 92 -1.17 9.66 11.19
CA VAL A 92 -1.33 9.76 9.73
C VAL A 92 -0.98 11.15 9.23
N MET A 93 -0.63 11.25 7.95
CA MET A 93 -0.36 12.53 7.32
C MET A 93 -1.60 13.43 7.32
N GLY A 94 -1.44 14.69 7.74
CA GLY A 94 -2.51 15.69 7.71
C GLY A 94 -2.60 16.44 6.37
N ASP A 95 -3.22 17.63 6.36
CA ASP A 95 -3.34 18.47 5.16
C ASP A 95 -1.99 19.11 4.80
N ILE A 96 -1.24 18.44 3.93
CA ILE A 96 0.08 18.88 3.46
C ILE A 96 0.05 20.22 2.72
N TRP A 97 -1.09 20.61 2.13
CA TRP A 97 -1.21 21.89 1.44
C TRP A 97 -1.31 23.07 2.42
N LYS A 98 -1.79 22.81 3.64
CA LYS A 98 -1.90 23.84 4.69
C LYS A 98 -0.70 23.88 5.63
N GLN A 99 -0.17 22.71 5.98
CA GLN A 99 0.82 22.56 7.05
C GLN A 99 2.16 22.00 6.57
N GLY A 100 2.30 21.69 5.27
CA GLY A 100 3.51 21.12 4.70
C GLY A 100 3.69 19.63 5.00
N LEU A 101 4.85 19.09 4.61
CA LEU A 101 5.17 17.65 4.71
C LEU A 101 5.23 17.13 6.15
N SER A 102 5.48 18.01 7.12
CA SER A 102 5.47 17.68 8.55
C SER A 102 4.05 17.52 9.11
N SER A 103 3.01 17.88 8.35
CA SER A 103 1.61 17.77 8.80
C SER A 103 1.27 16.37 9.29
N SER A 104 0.62 16.31 10.44
CA SER A 104 0.32 15.06 11.11
C SER A 104 -0.92 15.16 11.97
N VAL A 105 -1.70 14.07 12.01
CA VAL A 105 -2.93 13.96 12.80
C VAL A 105 -3.07 12.53 13.33
N GLU A 106 -3.68 12.38 14.51
CA GLU A 106 -4.07 11.07 15.03
C GLU A 106 -5.35 10.60 14.34
N THR A 107 -5.39 9.33 13.91
CA THR A 107 -6.60 8.72 13.35
C THR A 107 -7.33 7.84 14.36
N SER A 108 -8.66 7.84 14.28
CA SER A 108 -9.49 6.87 15.01
C SER A 108 -9.48 5.47 14.39
N GLY A 109 -9.06 5.35 13.12
CA GLY A 109 -9.04 4.09 12.40
C GLY A 109 -9.11 4.28 10.88
N ILE A 110 -9.39 3.19 10.17
CA ILE A 110 -9.53 3.14 8.72
C ILE A 110 -10.95 2.73 8.37
N ARG A 111 -11.56 3.42 7.41
CA ARG A 111 -12.83 3.02 6.81
C ARG A 111 -12.57 2.42 5.44
N ALA A 112 -13.13 1.25 5.19
CA ALA A 112 -13.01 0.55 3.92
C ALA A 112 -14.38 0.22 3.34
N ALA A 113 -14.44 0.22 2.01
CA ALA A 113 -15.55 -0.34 1.26
C ALA A 113 -14.96 -1.12 0.08
N VAL A 114 -15.58 -2.23 -0.27
CA VAL A 114 -15.17 -3.08 -1.40
C VAL A 114 -16.24 -2.96 -2.48
N VAL A 115 -15.80 -2.76 -3.71
CA VAL A 115 -16.66 -2.72 -4.90
C VAL A 115 -16.13 -3.76 -5.88
N THR A 116 -16.97 -4.73 -6.24
CA THR A 116 -16.67 -5.70 -7.29
C THR A 116 -17.33 -5.25 -8.57
N THR A 117 -16.57 -5.24 -9.68
CA THR A 117 -17.07 -4.87 -10.99
C THR A 117 -16.82 -5.98 -12.00
N GLU A 118 -17.69 -6.10 -13.00
CA GLU A 118 -17.53 -6.98 -14.15
C GLU A 118 -17.88 -6.19 -15.39
N LYS A 119 -16.96 -6.15 -16.38
CA LYS A 119 -17.12 -5.40 -17.63
C LYS A 119 -17.57 -3.94 -17.42
N GLY A 120 -17.00 -3.28 -16.40
CA GLY A 120 -17.32 -1.89 -16.06
C GLY A 120 -18.64 -1.69 -15.29
N SER A 121 -19.39 -2.76 -15.01
CA SER A 121 -20.64 -2.71 -14.24
C SER A 121 -20.41 -3.17 -12.80
N VAL A 122 -20.90 -2.41 -11.82
CA VAL A 122 -20.86 -2.80 -10.40
C VAL A 122 -21.73 -4.03 -10.18
N GLN A 123 -21.11 -5.08 -9.63
CA GLN A 123 -21.78 -6.35 -9.30
C GLN A 123 -22.20 -6.38 -7.84
N GLN A 124 -21.28 -6.01 -6.95
CA GLN A 124 -21.50 -6.05 -5.52
C GLN A 124 -20.73 -4.94 -4.84
N THR A 125 -21.28 -4.43 -3.74
CA THR A 125 -20.58 -3.55 -2.82
C THR A 125 -20.68 -4.07 -1.39
N ILE A 126 -19.63 -3.85 -0.61
CA ILE A 126 -19.59 -4.09 0.83
C ILE A 126 -19.10 -2.79 1.46
N PRO A 127 -19.95 -2.04 2.19
CA PRO A 127 -21.38 -2.29 2.45
C PRO A 127 -22.27 -2.15 1.20
N LYS A 128 -23.54 -2.59 1.32
CA LYS A 128 -24.57 -2.29 0.31
C LYS A 128 -24.78 -0.79 0.17
N THR A 129 -24.99 -0.32 -1.05
CA THR A 129 -25.32 1.09 -1.31
C THR A 129 -26.70 1.46 -0.79
N VAL A 130 -26.86 2.69 -0.30
CA VAL A 130 -28.15 3.30 0.04
C VAL A 130 -28.45 4.37 -0.99
N LYS A 131 -29.58 4.26 -1.71
CA LYS A 131 -29.95 5.16 -2.82
C LYS A 131 -28.84 5.32 -3.87
N GLY A 132 -28.18 4.21 -4.22
CA GLY A 132 -27.11 4.19 -5.22
C GLY A 132 -25.76 4.78 -4.75
N GLN A 133 -25.61 5.09 -3.47
CA GLN A 133 -24.38 5.65 -2.91
C GLN A 133 -23.82 4.79 -1.78
N LEU A 134 -22.49 4.67 -1.72
CA LEU A 134 -21.82 4.17 -0.53
C LEU A 134 -21.89 5.24 0.56
N LYS A 135 -22.37 4.85 1.73
CA LYS A 135 -22.50 5.72 2.90
C LYS A 135 -21.42 5.38 3.90
N GLN A 136 -20.81 6.43 4.46
CA GLN A 136 -19.70 6.29 5.40
C GLN A 136 -20.13 5.50 6.64
N GLU A 137 -21.37 5.66 7.11
CA GLU A 137 -21.85 4.96 8.32
C GLU A 137 -21.82 3.44 8.16
N GLY A 138 -22.02 2.93 6.93
CA GLY A 138 -22.00 1.49 6.64
C GLY A 138 -20.61 0.91 6.36
N SER A 139 -19.58 1.75 6.23
CA SER A 139 -18.23 1.30 5.88
C SER A 139 -17.65 0.33 6.91
N LEU A 140 -16.82 -0.60 6.46
CA LEU A 140 -16.04 -1.45 7.35
C LEU A 140 -15.07 -0.56 8.12
N PHE A 141 -15.20 -0.53 9.44
CA PHE A 141 -14.33 0.28 10.29
C PHE A 141 -13.30 -0.61 10.98
N TYR A 142 -12.04 -0.34 10.71
CA TYR A 142 -10.91 -0.99 11.34
C TYR A 142 -10.23 -0.02 12.31
N ASN A 143 -10.05 -0.45 13.55
CA ASN A 143 -9.33 0.28 14.58
C ASN A 143 -8.40 -0.71 15.29
N TRP A 144 -7.30 -0.20 15.83
CA TRP A 144 -6.28 -0.99 16.53
C TRP A 144 -5.91 -0.32 17.86
N LYS A 145 -5.17 -1.01 18.73
CA LYS A 145 -4.58 -0.38 19.93
C LYS A 145 -3.22 0.19 19.60
N THR A 146 -2.79 1.25 20.28
CA THR A 146 -1.38 1.65 20.20
C THR A 146 -0.49 0.52 20.72
N TRP A 147 0.76 0.47 20.27
CA TRP A 147 1.71 -0.55 20.70
C TRP A 147 3.13 0.02 20.75
N ASP A 148 3.95 -0.46 21.67
CA ASP A 148 5.40 -0.20 21.63
C ASP A 148 6.12 -1.26 20.78
N HIS A 149 5.58 -2.47 20.77
CA HIS A 149 6.09 -3.61 20.01
C HIS A 149 4.97 -4.28 19.22
N PRO A 150 5.11 -4.46 17.89
CA PRO A 150 4.12 -5.19 17.11
C PRO A 150 4.16 -6.67 17.47
N GLU A 151 3.01 -7.35 17.37
CA GLU A 151 2.99 -8.81 17.41
C GLU A 151 3.69 -9.38 16.18
N PHE A 152 4.63 -10.29 16.38
CA PHE A 152 5.33 -10.99 15.31
C PHE A 152 5.49 -12.47 15.64
N TYR A 153 5.68 -13.25 14.58
CA TYR A 153 6.11 -14.64 14.68
C TYR A 153 7.26 -14.87 13.71
N GLU A 154 8.16 -15.74 14.09
CA GLU A 154 9.31 -16.08 13.26
C GLU A 154 9.00 -17.31 12.41
N ARG A 155 9.56 -17.32 11.20
CA ARG A 155 9.60 -18.51 10.36
C ARG A 155 10.86 -18.51 9.52
N LEU A 156 11.34 -19.69 9.17
CA LEU A 156 12.40 -19.82 8.18
C LEU A 156 11.90 -19.37 6.80
N LYS A 157 12.71 -18.55 6.11
CA LYS A 157 12.48 -18.22 4.70
C LYS A 157 12.83 -19.45 3.85
N ARG A 158 12.23 -19.58 2.68
CA ARG A 158 12.57 -20.66 1.72
C ARG A 158 14.04 -20.66 1.34
N SER A 159 14.67 -19.49 1.32
CA SER A 159 16.10 -19.34 1.04
C SER A 159 17.01 -19.82 2.17
N TYR A 160 16.47 -20.13 3.37
CA TYR A 160 17.28 -20.54 4.51
C TYR A 160 18.15 -21.76 4.19
N GLU A 161 17.56 -22.82 3.65
CA GLU A 161 18.29 -24.06 3.32
C GLU A 161 19.35 -23.83 2.23
N ILE A 162 19.09 -22.91 1.29
CA ILE A 162 20.05 -22.51 0.25
C ILE A 162 21.27 -21.85 0.90
N MET A 163 21.03 -20.90 1.81
CA MET A 163 22.09 -20.21 2.54
C MET A 163 22.84 -21.18 3.44
N GLN A 164 22.14 -22.00 4.23
CA GLN A 164 22.75 -22.98 5.12
C GLN A 164 23.68 -23.92 4.36
N LYS A 165 23.25 -24.47 3.22
CA LYS A 165 24.08 -25.33 2.37
C LYS A 165 25.27 -24.60 1.77
N THR A 166 25.10 -23.34 1.36
CA THR A 166 26.16 -22.54 0.74
C THR A 166 27.28 -22.22 1.73
N PHE A 167 26.94 -21.97 2.99
CA PHE A 167 27.88 -21.58 4.03
C PHE A 167 28.23 -22.69 5.02
N GLN A 168 27.81 -23.94 4.75
CA GLN A 168 28.24 -25.08 5.54
C GLN A 168 29.73 -25.32 5.28
N THR A 169 30.56 -25.02 6.26
CA THR A 169 31.99 -25.39 6.25
C THR A 169 32.08 -26.92 6.16
N LYS A 170 33.00 -27.41 5.32
CA LYS A 170 33.30 -28.85 5.25
C LYS A 170 33.84 -29.38 6.57
#